data_AF-A0A6M3K3Y1-F1
#
_entry.id   AF-A0A6M3K3Y1-F1
#
_cell.length_a   1.000
_cell.length_b   1.000
_cell.length_c   1.000
_cell.angle_alpha   90.00
_cell.angle_beta   90.00
_cell.angle_gamma   90.00
#
_symmetry.space_group_name_H-M   'P 1'
#
loop_
_entity.id
_entity.type
_entity.pdbx_description
1 polymer ?
#
loop_
_entity_poly.entity_id
_entity_poly.type
_entity_poly.pdbx_seq_one_letter_code
_entity_poly.pdbx_strand_id
1 'polypeptide(L)'
;MNEMISADCIYPCPMVDETERQKRLEEYRLGIWRRGCVIEKEWRIHNPVFDKKGEKTTTMIKIRPIRTEDEAEFVMSKFRSPLQG
;
A
#
# COMPACT_ATOMS: atom_id res chain seq x y z
N MET A 1 4.17 -8.10 -26.13
CA MET A 1 5.20 -8.02 -25.07
C MET A 1 4.59 -7.20 -23.94
N ASN A 2 4.21 -7.84 -22.83
CA ASN A 2 3.54 -7.22 -21.70
C ASN A 2 4.52 -6.28 -21.00
N GLU A 3 4.31 -4.96 -21.16
CA GLU A 3 5.01 -3.96 -20.37
C GLU A 3 4.70 -4.20 -18.88
N MET A 4 5.76 -4.46 -18.13
CA MET A 4 5.74 -4.65 -16.69
C MET A 4 5.15 -3.39 -16.04
N ILE A 5 3.89 -3.46 -15.60
CA ILE A 5 3.31 -2.41 -14.76
C ILE A 5 3.94 -2.55 -13.37
N SER A 6 5.17 -2.06 -13.22
CA SER A 6 5.63 -1.59 -11.92
C SER A 6 5.06 -0.17 -11.78
N ALA A 7 4.05 -0.03 -10.94
CA ALA A 7 3.44 1.28 -10.70
C ALA A 7 3.98 1.83 -9.38
N ASP A 8 4.59 3.00 -9.44
CA ASP A 8 4.90 3.77 -8.25
C ASP A 8 3.61 4.47 -7.80
N CYS A 9 3.04 3.96 -6.71
CA CYS A 9 1.83 4.51 -6.10
C CYS A 9 2.23 5.47 -4.98
N ILE A 10 1.63 6.65 -4.97
CA ILE A 10 1.82 7.63 -3.91
C ILE A 10 0.61 7.59 -2.99
N TYR A 11 0.84 7.25 -1.71
CA TYR A 11 -0.14 7.38 -0.65
C TYR A 11 0.13 8.67 0.13
N PRO A 12 -0.61 9.76 -0.14
CA PRO A 12 -0.53 10.94 0.70
C PRO A 12 -1.32 10.71 1.99
N CYS A 13 -0.71 11.05 3.14
CA CYS A 13 -1.37 10.89 4.43
C CYS A 13 -1.66 12.27 5.06
N PRO A 14 -2.93 12.57 5.39
CA PRO A 14 -3.33 13.79 6.07
C PRO A 14 -2.62 13.99 7.42
N MET A 15 -2.72 15.19 8.01
CA MET A 15 -2.22 15.50 9.36
C MET A 15 -3.02 14.77 10.45
N VAL A 16 -2.91 13.45 10.49
CA VAL A 16 -3.44 12.58 11.54
C VAL A 16 -2.30 12.11 12.44
N ASP A 17 -2.63 11.58 13.62
CA ASP A 17 -1.64 10.92 14.46
C ASP A 17 -1.09 9.64 13.81
N GLU A 18 -0.02 9.10 14.40
CA GLU A 18 0.66 7.89 13.90
C GLU A 18 -0.29 6.68 13.82
N THR A 19 -1.18 6.51 14.80
CA THR A 19 -2.09 5.36 14.87
C THR A 19 -3.10 5.40 13.73
N GLU A 20 -3.75 6.54 13.54
CA GLU A 20 -4.70 6.75 12.44
C GLU A 20 -3.99 6.67 11.08
N ARG A 21 -2.74 7.16 10.98
CA ARG A 21 -1.96 6.97 9.75
C ARG A 21 -1.74 5.49 9.43
N GLN A 22 -1.30 4.69 10.40
CA GLN A 22 -1.02 3.27 10.17
C GLN A 22 -2.28 2.52 9.73
N LYS A 23 -3.43 2.83 10.35
CA LYS A 23 -4.73 2.27 9.96
C LYS A 23 -5.06 2.56 8.49
N ARG A 24 -4.97 3.82 8.06
CA ARG A 24 -5.28 4.18 6.67
C ARG A 24 -4.26 3.62 5.66
N LEU A 25 -2.99 3.53 6.06
CA LEU A 25 -1.97 2.90 5.24
C LEU A 25 -2.26 1.40 5.07
N GLU A 26 -2.73 0.71 6.11
CA GLU A 26 -3.17 -0.67 6.03
C GLU A 26 -4.37 -0.85 5.08
N GLU A 27 -5.38 0.03 5.15
CA GLU A 27 -6.49 0.04 4.20
C GLU A 27 -6.01 0.22 2.75
N TYR A 28 -5.03 1.09 2.55
CA TYR A 28 -4.42 1.30 1.23
C TYR A 28 -3.67 0.06 0.74
N ARG A 29 -2.90 -0.61 1.61
CA ARG A 29 -2.22 -1.89 1.31
C ARG A 29 -3.21 -2.99 0.95
N LEU A 30 -4.32 -3.10 1.69
CA LEU A 30 -5.41 -4.02 1.38
C LEU A 30 -6.01 -3.74 -0.01
N GLY A 31 -6.19 -2.47 -0.38
CA GLY A 31 -6.62 -2.07 -1.71
C GLY A 31 -5.67 -2.52 -2.82
N ILE A 32 -4.36 -2.45 -2.60
CA ILE A 32 -3.33 -2.95 -3.53
C ILE A 32 -3.46 -4.46 -3.70
N TRP A 33 -3.53 -5.20 -2.60
CA TRP A 33 -3.65 -6.66 -2.61
C TRP A 33 -4.94 -7.13 -3.30
N ARG A 34 -6.06 -6.43 -3.11
CA ARG A 34 -7.35 -6.75 -3.79
C ARG A 34 -7.27 -6.60 -5.31
N ARG A 35 -6.35 -5.77 -5.81
CA ARG A 35 -6.10 -5.57 -7.24
C ARG A 35 -5.16 -6.63 -7.84
N GLY A 36 -4.81 -7.67 -7.08
CA GLY A 36 -3.89 -8.72 -7.54
C GLY A 36 -2.45 -8.24 -7.67
N CYS A 37 -2.08 -7.24 -6.85
CA CYS A 37 -0.72 -6.69 -6.82
C CYS A 37 -0.05 -7.00 -5.49
N VAL A 38 1.27 -7.13 -5.50
CA VAL A 38 2.12 -7.19 -4.31
C VAL A 38 2.88 -5.88 -4.15
N ILE A 39 3.27 -5.59 -2.90
CA ILE A 39 4.11 -4.44 -2.56
C ILE A 39 5.56 -4.92 -2.61
N GLU A 40 6.34 -4.40 -3.56
CA GLU A 40 7.77 -4.72 -3.67
C GLU A 40 8.61 -3.94 -2.67
N LYS A 41 8.24 -2.67 -2.47
CA LYS A 41 8.99 -1.76 -1.62
C LYS A 41 8.09 -0.63 -1.17
N GLU A 42 8.27 -0.21 0.08
CA GLU A 42 7.55 0.90 0.70
C GLU A 42 8.57 1.83 1.37
N TRP A 43 8.44 3.14 1.16
CA TRP A 43 9.30 4.12 1.83
C TRP A 43 8.59 5.45 2.05
N ARG A 44 8.93 6.11 3.17
CA ARG A 44 8.44 7.45 3.47
C ARG A 44 9.19 8.45 2.61
N ILE A 45 8.45 9.37 2.03
CA ILE A 45 8.97 10.54 1.34
C ILE A 45 8.45 11.80 2.02
N HIS A 46 9.35 12.75 2.23
CA HIS A 46 9.00 14.09 2.64
C HIS A 46 9.00 14.98 1.40
N ASN A 47 7.85 15.58 1.09
CA ASN A 47 7.72 16.53 -0.01
C ASN A 47 7.00 17.78 0.50
N PRO A 48 7.64 18.96 0.42
CA PRO A 48 7.07 20.23 0.90
C PRO A 48 5.72 20.61 0.28
N VAL A 49 5.37 20.06 -0.88
CA VAL A 49 4.08 20.29 -1.54
C VAL A 49 2.92 19.66 -0.76
N PHE A 50 3.13 18.48 -0.15
CA PHE A 50 2.11 17.77 0.62
C PHE A 50 1.88 18.45 1.98
N ASP A 51 2.93 18.97 2.60
CA ASP A 51 2.80 19.76 3.84
C ASP A 51 1.85 20.95 3.67
N LYS A 52 1.95 21.66 2.54
CA LYS A 52 1.06 22.78 2.20
C LYS A 52 -0.40 22.36 1.98
N LYS A 53 -0.64 21.10 1.65
CA LYS A 53 -1.98 20.51 1.48
C LYS A 53 -2.55 19.91 2.76
N GLY A 54 -1.82 19.97 3.88
CA GLY A 54 -2.22 19.35 5.14
C GLY A 54 -1.92 17.84 5.17
N GLU A 55 -0.89 17.39 4.47
CA GLU A 55 -0.44 16.01 4.44
C GLU A 55 1.01 15.93 4.95
N LYS A 56 1.19 15.61 6.23
CA LYS A 56 2.51 15.66 6.92
C LYS A 56 3.49 14.59 6.43
N THR A 57 2.97 13.50 5.89
CA THR A 57 3.79 12.36 5.46
C THR A 57 3.20 11.70 4.24
N THR A 58 4.08 11.32 3.33
CA THR A 58 3.71 10.59 2.14
C THR A 58 4.49 9.29 2.11
N THR A 59 3.82 8.23 1.70
CA THR A 59 4.46 6.92 1.52
C THR A 59 4.43 6.59 0.04
N MET A 60 5.60 6.34 -0.53
CA MET A 60 5.71 5.79 -1.87
C MET A 60 5.71 4.27 -1.77
N ILE A 61 4.89 3.65 -2.59
CA ILE A 61 4.68 2.20 -2.61
C ILE A 61 4.91 1.73 -4.03
N LYS A 62 5.98 0.96 -4.23
CA LYS A 62 6.23 0.29 -5.49
C LYS A 62 5.44 -1.02 -5.50
N ILE A 63 4.53 -1.15 -6.47
CA ILE A 63 3.71 -2.35 -6.62
C ILE A 63 4.04 -3.06 -7.93
N ARG A 64 3.75 -4.36 -7.96
CA ARG A 64 3.75 -5.16 -9.19
C ARG A 64 2.65 -6.21 -9.16
N PRO A 65 2.25 -6.76 -10.32
CA PRO A 65 1.35 -7.90 -10.37
C PRO A 65 1.93 -9.11 -9.64
N ILE A 66 1.05 -9.93 -9.07
CA ILE A 66 1.36 -11.28 -8.60
C ILE A 66 1.89 -12.12 -9.77
N ARG A 67 2.93 -12.91 -9.52
CA ARG A 67 3.59 -13.76 -10.53
C ARG A 67 3.72 -15.22 -10.10
N THR A 68 3.62 -15.52 -8.81
CA THR A 68 3.77 -16.88 -8.27
C THR A 68 2.57 -17.29 -7.43
N GLU A 69 2.39 -18.59 -7.23
CA GLU A 69 1.37 -19.12 -6.32
C GLU A 69 1.63 -18.70 -4.87
N ASP A 70 2.89 -18.71 -4.42
CA ASP A 70 3.25 -18.23 -3.07
C ASP A 70 2.82 -16.78 -2.82
N GLU A 71 2.96 -15.92 -3.84
CA GLU A 71 2.54 -14.51 -3.77
C GLU A 71 1.01 -14.39 -3.72
N ALA A 72 0.31 -15.24 -4.47
CA ALA A 72 -1.14 -15.31 -4.42
C ALA A 72 -1.62 -15.78 -3.05
N GLU A 73 -0.99 -16.81 -2.47
CA GLU A 73 -1.28 -17.31 -1.13
C GLU A 73 -1.00 -16.26 -0.06
N PHE A 74 0.13 -15.57 -0.16
CA PHE A 74 0.45 -14.44 0.72
C PHE A 74 -0.64 -13.37 0.66
N VAL A 75 -1.04 -12.96 -0.54
CA VAL A 75 -2.10 -11.95 -0.74
C VAL A 75 -3.44 -12.45 -0.17
N MET A 76 -3.80 -13.70 -0.42
CA MET A 76 -5.02 -14.32 0.14
C MET A 76 -4.99 -14.41 1.66
N SER A 77 -3.81 -14.64 2.27
CA SER A 77 -3.65 -14.65 3.72
C SER A 77 -4.00 -13.31 4.37
N LYS A 78 -3.83 -12.18 3.65
CA LYS A 78 -4.17 -10.84 4.15
C LYS A 78 -5.67 -10.58 4.24
N PHE A 79 -6.48 -11.38 3.57
CA PHE A 79 -7.95 -11.29 3.61
C PHE A 79 -8.58 -12.35 4.51
N ARG A 80 -7.84 -13.41 4.84
CA ARG A 80 -8.25 -14.37 5.85
C ARG A 80 -8.01 -13.77 7.23
N SER A 81 -8.90 -12.89 7.68
CA SER A 81 -9.13 -12.81 9.12
C SER A 81 -9.57 -14.20 9.59
N PRO A 82 -9.09 -14.70 10.75
CA PRO A 82 -9.75 -15.82 11.38
C PRO A 82 -11.20 -15.41 11.58
N LEU A 83 -12.13 -16.14 10.96
CA LEU A 83 -13.51 -16.12 11.40
C LEU A 83 -13.44 -16.45 12.90
N GLN A 84 -13.58 -15.43 13.75
CA GLN A 84 -13.79 -15.63 15.18
C GLN A 84 -15.12 -16.35 15.30
N GLY A 85 -15.07 -17.53 15.92
CA GLY A 85 -16.24 -18.24 16.41
C GLY A 85 -16.81 -17.63 17.67
#